data_AF-A0A7C2EPZ7-F1
#
_entry.id   AF-A0A7C2EPZ7-F1
#
_cell.length_a   1.000
_cell.length_b   1.000
_cell.length_c   1.000
_cell.angle_alpha   90.00
_cell.angle_beta   90.00
_cell.angle_gamma   90.00
#
_symmetry.space_group_name_H-M   'P 1'
#
loop_
_entity.id
_entity.type
_entity.pdbx_description
1 polymer ?
#
loop_
_entity_poly.entity_id
_entity_poly.type
_entity_poly.pdbx_seq_one_letter_code
_entity_poly.pdbx_strand_id
1 'polypeptide(L)'
;VEADIVAGELQSFAIPPSYGGPFAGVIATKERFLRQLPGRLVGQTADAAGNRAFCLTLSTREQHIRREKATSNICTNQNLIALAATVFLTVYGRRGLRELAEQNLAKAHYLAGRLPRRFSGPFFNEFVARAAARSPEEINRRLLERRILGGLPLGRYYPELADCLLLCATEMSRQQHMDAVAEVFSGR
;
A
#
# COMPACT_ATOMS: atom_id res chain seq x y z
N VAL A 1 -16.13 12.33 8.75
CA VAL A 1 -15.85 11.35 9.82
C VAL A 1 -14.36 11.44 10.13
N GLU A 2 -13.97 11.64 11.39
CA GLU A 2 -12.56 11.60 11.80
C GLU A 2 -12.20 10.19 12.26
N ALA A 3 -11.16 9.60 11.70
CA ALA A 3 -10.68 8.29 12.13
C ALA A 3 -9.98 8.39 13.50
N ASP A 4 -10.29 7.45 14.39
CA ASP A 4 -9.64 7.33 15.70
C ASP A 4 -8.33 6.52 15.65
N ILE A 5 -8.27 5.59 14.71
CA ILE A 5 -7.16 4.67 14.46
C ILE A 5 -6.99 4.55 12.95
N VAL A 6 -5.76 4.67 12.48
CA VAL A 6 -5.37 4.40 11.09
C VAL A 6 -4.30 3.33 11.12
N ALA A 7 -4.52 2.26 10.35
CA ALA A 7 -3.53 1.24 10.10
C ALA A 7 -3.22 1.20 8.61
N GLY A 8 -1.97 0.92 8.28
CA GLY A 8 -1.52 0.84 6.90
C GLY A 8 -0.22 0.08 6.79
N GLU A 9 0.28 0.04 5.57
CA GLU A 9 1.50 -0.67 5.22
C GLU A 9 2.41 0.29 4.43
N LEU A 10 3.71 0.05 4.43
CA LEU A 10 4.71 0.96 3.87
C LEU A 10 5.43 0.42 2.62
N GLN A 11 5.06 -0.74 2.08
CA GLN A 11 5.71 -1.42 0.96
C GLN A 11 5.89 -0.49 -0.24
N SER A 12 4.89 0.33 -0.52
CA SER A 12 4.96 1.31 -1.62
C SER A 12 6.09 2.35 -1.48
N PHE A 13 6.73 2.47 -0.30
CA PHE A 13 7.81 3.41 -0.03
C PHE A 13 9.19 2.75 -0.11
N ALA A 14 9.62 2.47 -1.35
CA ALA A 14 10.92 1.86 -1.69
C ALA A 14 11.19 0.44 -1.17
N ILE A 15 10.15 -0.31 -0.83
CA ILE A 15 10.30 -1.71 -0.43
C ILE A 15 9.80 -2.58 -1.60
N PRO A 16 10.65 -3.41 -2.22
CA PRO A 16 10.22 -4.20 -3.36
C PRO A 16 9.17 -5.24 -2.96
N PRO A 17 8.24 -5.61 -3.88
CA PRO A 17 7.39 -6.78 -3.68
C PRO A 17 8.26 -8.05 -3.58
N SER A 18 8.20 -8.71 -2.43
CA SER A 18 9.03 -9.89 -2.11
C SER A 18 8.19 -11.13 -1.83
N TYR A 19 7.07 -11.29 -2.55
CA TYR A 19 6.14 -12.42 -2.41
C TYR A 19 5.66 -12.65 -0.96
N GLY A 20 5.41 -11.57 -0.22
CA GLY A 20 4.83 -11.62 1.13
C GLY A 20 5.60 -10.85 2.21
N GLY A 21 6.84 -10.42 1.94
CA GLY A 21 7.56 -9.52 2.84
C GLY A 21 9.08 -9.74 2.88
N PRO A 22 9.78 -9.11 3.84
CA PRO A 22 9.22 -8.35 4.96
C PRO A 22 8.72 -6.95 4.56
N PHE A 23 7.55 -6.56 5.06
CA PHE A 23 6.97 -5.21 4.91
C PHE A 23 6.78 -4.56 6.27
N ALA A 24 6.71 -3.22 6.33
CA ALA A 24 6.47 -2.50 7.57
C ALA A 24 5.01 -2.03 7.65
N GLY A 25 4.32 -2.41 8.72
CA GLY A 25 3.02 -1.85 9.08
C GLY A 25 3.17 -0.56 9.88
N VAL A 26 2.22 0.36 9.72
CA VAL A 26 2.07 1.56 10.54
C VAL A 26 0.73 1.54 11.26
N ILE A 27 0.72 1.97 12.51
CA ILE A 27 -0.49 2.24 13.27
C ILE A 27 -0.38 3.62 13.91
N ALA A 28 -1.38 4.45 13.69
CA ALA A 28 -1.53 5.77 14.28
C ALA A 28 -2.88 5.87 14.97
N THR A 29 -2.93 6.53 16.12
CA THR A 29 -4.16 6.71 16.90
C THR A 29 -4.22 8.12 17.46
N LYS A 30 -5.42 8.53 17.89
CA LYS A 30 -5.57 9.73 18.72
C LYS A 30 -4.86 9.53 20.07
N GLU A 31 -4.33 10.61 20.64
CA GLU A 31 -3.53 10.60 21.88
C GLU A 31 -4.20 9.85 23.06
N ARG A 32 -5.54 9.92 23.17
CA ARG A 32 -6.31 9.20 24.21
C ARG A 32 -6.08 7.68 24.20
N PHE A 33 -5.65 7.10 23.08
CA PHE A 33 -5.38 5.67 22.93
C PHE A 33 -3.90 5.31 23.03
N LEU A 34 -3.00 6.27 23.27
CA LEU A 34 -1.54 6.06 23.26
C LEU A 34 -1.10 4.94 24.23
N ARG A 35 -1.79 4.82 25.39
CA ARG A 35 -1.51 3.78 26.40
C ARG A 35 -1.95 2.37 25.98
N GLN A 36 -2.75 2.24 24.94
CA GLN A 36 -3.27 0.97 24.42
C GLN A 36 -2.56 0.53 23.13
N LEU A 37 -1.70 1.38 22.56
CA LEU A 37 -0.99 1.04 21.33
C LEU A 37 -0.12 -0.22 21.49
N PRO A 38 -0.11 -1.12 20.50
CA PRO A 38 0.81 -2.25 20.45
C PRO A 38 2.22 -1.79 20.04
N GLY A 39 3.23 -2.57 20.43
CA GLY A 39 4.60 -2.36 19.98
C GLY A 39 5.31 -1.14 20.58
N ARG A 40 6.44 -0.82 19.95
CA ARG A 40 7.45 0.13 20.44
C ARG A 40 7.08 1.56 20.05
N LEU A 41 7.31 2.51 20.94
CA LEU A 41 7.17 3.94 20.68
C LEU A 41 8.48 4.66 21.04
N VAL A 42 8.97 5.50 20.12
CA VAL A 42 10.13 6.36 20.38
C VAL A 42 9.63 7.71 20.87
N GLY A 43 10.20 8.20 21.97
CA GLY A 43 9.94 9.53 22.53
C GLY A 43 11.20 10.37 22.58
N GLN A 44 11.04 11.69 22.43
CA GLN A 44 12.12 12.65 22.68
C GLN A 44 12.30 12.87 24.19
N THR A 45 13.54 12.96 24.65
CA THR A 45 13.94 13.24 26.03
C THR A 45 15.23 14.09 26.04
N ALA A 46 15.81 14.32 27.23
CA ALA A 46 17.15 14.89 27.39
C ALA A 46 18.11 13.86 28.00
N ASP A 47 19.39 13.93 27.62
CA ASP A 47 20.47 13.18 28.28
C ASP A 47 20.94 13.88 29.58
N ALA A 48 21.95 13.30 30.24
CA ALA A 48 22.50 13.83 31.49
C ALA A 48 23.15 15.23 31.36
N ALA A 49 23.53 15.63 30.14
CA ALA A 49 24.10 16.94 29.85
C ALA A 49 23.04 17.94 29.33
N GLY A 50 21.76 17.55 29.28
CA GLY A 50 20.66 18.38 28.77
C GLY A 50 20.52 18.38 27.25
N ASN A 51 21.28 17.54 26.53
CA ASN A 51 21.15 17.45 25.07
C ASN A 51 19.91 16.65 24.68
N ARG A 52 19.33 16.98 23.52
CA ARG A 52 18.20 16.22 22.96
C ARG A 52 18.59 14.77 22.68
N ALA A 53 17.83 13.84 23.24
CA ALA A 53 17.98 12.40 23.07
C ALA A 53 16.64 11.75 22.69
N PHE A 54 16.68 10.50 22.26
CA PHE A 54 15.49 9.70 21.94
C PHE A 54 15.60 8.33 22.60
N CYS A 55 14.51 7.85 23.19
CA CYS A 55 14.47 6.53 23.81
C CYS A 55 13.11 5.84 23.56
N LEU A 56 13.06 4.53 23.80
CA LEU A 56 11.78 3.83 23.84
C LEU A 56 11.00 4.28 25.07
N THR A 57 9.79 4.77 24.86
CA THR A 57 8.90 5.29 25.91
C THR A 57 7.64 4.45 26.06
N LEU A 58 6.97 4.58 27.21
CA LEU A 58 5.78 3.83 27.55
C LEU A 58 5.99 2.30 27.43
N SER A 59 7.20 1.82 27.68
CA SER A 59 7.57 0.40 27.56
C SER A 59 6.79 -0.51 28.51
N THR A 60 6.14 0.05 29.54
CA THR A 60 5.25 -0.68 30.45
C THR A 60 4.06 -1.31 29.74
N ARG A 61 3.77 -0.95 28.48
CA ARG A 61 2.76 -1.60 27.63
C ARG A 61 3.23 -2.93 27.05
N GLU A 62 4.54 -3.14 26.92
CA GLU A 62 5.12 -4.22 26.15
C GLU A 62 5.28 -5.52 26.97
N GLN A 63 5.38 -6.66 26.25
CA GLN A 63 5.45 -8.00 26.83
C GLN A 63 6.59 -8.19 27.84
N HIS A 64 7.72 -7.50 27.67
CA HIS A 64 8.89 -7.69 28.53
C HIS A 64 8.68 -7.14 29.95
N ILE A 65 7.70 -6.26 30.13
CA ILE A 65 7.29 -5.73 31.43
C ILE A 65 5.96 -6.33 31.88
N ARG A 66 4.94 -6.31 31.01
CA ARG A 66 3.56 -6.65 31.39
C ARG A 66 3.12 -8.08 31.10
N ARG A 67 3.93 -8.87 30.39
CA ARG A 67 3.66 -10.27 30.03
C ARG A 67 2.25 -10.45 29.47
N GLU A 68 1.40 -11.26 30.10
CA GLU A 68 0.03 -11.53 29.68
C GLU A 68 -0.90 -10.32 29.70
N LYS A 69 -0.53 -9.25 30.44
CA LYS A 69 -1.28 -7.99 30.51
C LYS A 69 -0.78 -6.93 29.51
N ALA A 70 0.16 -7.30 28.63
CA ALA A 70 0.68 -6.40 27.61
C ALA A 70 -0.38 -6.07 26.57
N THR A 71 -0.19 -4.95 25.86
CA THR A 71 -1.12 -4.52 24.80
C THR A 71 -1.03 -5.40 23.54
N SER A 72 0.05 -6.16 23.39
CA SER A 72 0.27 -7.14 22.31
C SER A 72 1.42 -8.09 22.68
N ASN A 73 1.47 -9.25 22.03
CA ASN A 73 2.57 -10.21 22.11
C ASN A 73 3.77 -9.83 21.20
N ILE A 74 3.70 -8.75 20.42
CA ILE A 74 4.77 -8.33 19.51
C ILE A 74 6.08 -8.04 20.26
N CYS A 75 7.21 -8.50 19.71
CA CYS A 75 8.55 -8.27 20.27
C CYS A 75 9.54 -7.84 19.17
N THR A 76 9.89 -8.76 18.27
CA THR A 76 10.55 -8.43 17.01
C THR A 76 9.54 -7.76 16.10
N ASN A 77 9.91 -6.65 15.50
CA ASN A 77 9.11 -5.91 14.54
C ASN A 77 9.90 -5.71 13.24
N GLN A 78 9.45 -4.76 12.41
CA GLN A 78 10.01 -4.51 11.08
C GLN A 78 10.83 -3.22 11.03
N ASN A 79 11.60 -2.93 12.09
CA ASN A 79 12.34 -1.67 12.24
C ASN A 79 13.29 -1.35 11.07
N LEU A 80 14.00 -2.34 10.53
CA LEU A 80 14.91 -2.12 9.39
C LEU A 80 14.13 -1.67 8.14
N ILE A 81 12.97 -2.28 7.91
CA ILE A 81 12.10 -1.97 6.78
C ILE A 81 11.43 -0.60 6.96
N ALA A 82 11.01 -0.28 8.19
CA ALA A 82 10.50 1.04 8.53
C ALA A 82 11.56 2.14 8.36
N LEU A 83 12.83 1.84 8.66
CA LEU A 83 13.94 2.77 8.43
C LEU A 83 14.15 3.03 6.94
N ALA A 84 14.13 1.99 6.09
CA ALA A 84 14.23 2.14 4.64
C ALA A 84 13.10 3.02 4.07
N ALA A 85 11.85 2.77 4.49
CA ALA A 85 10.71 3.62 4.13
C ALA A 85 10.89 5.06 4.62
N THR A 86 11.42 5.27 5.83
CA THR A 86 11.69 6.62 6.38
C THR A 86 12.72 7.38 5.55
N VAL A 87 13.78 6.71 5.09
CA VAL A 87 14.77 7.31 4.18
C VAL A 87 14.09 7.75 2.88
N PHE A 88 13.28 6.87 2.27
CA PHE A 88 12.53 7.21 1.05
C PHE A 88 11.63 8.44 1.24
N LEU A 89 10.83 8.45 2.31
CA LEU A 89 9.91 9.55 2.63
C LEU A 89 10.67 10.87 2.86
N THR A 90 11.86 10.81 3.47
CA THR A 90 12.71 11.98 3.71
C THR A 90 13.31 12.53 2.42
N VAL A 91 13.74 11.65 1.52
CA VAL A 91 14.30 12.03 0.21
C VAL A 91 13.24 12.67 -0.69
N TYR A 92 12.05 12.08 -0.78
CA TYR A 92 10.95 12.64 -1.59
C TYR A 92 10.37 13.91 -0.95
N GLY A 93 10.25 13.92 0.38
CA GLY A 93 9.61 14.99 1.12
C GLY A 93 8.17 15.26 0.69
N ARG A 94 7.61 16.37 1.16
CA ARG A 94 6.21 16.73 0.90
C ARG A 94 5.90 16.92 -0.59
N ARG A 95 6.81 17.54 -1.34
CA ARG A 95 6.61 17.85 -2.77
C ARG A 95 6.71 16.60 -3.63
N GLY A 96 7.78 15.82 -3.45
CA GLY A 96 7.97 14.58 -4.20
C GLY A 96 6.86 13.57 -3.94
N LEU A 97 6.39 13.43 -2.70
CA LEU A 97 5.28 12.52 -2.40
C LEU A 97 3.97 12.95 -3.07
N ARG A 98 3.71 14.26 -3.18
CA ARG A 98 2.56 14.78 -3.90
C ARG A 98 2.67 14.49 -5.39
N GLU A 99 3.82 14.77 -6.00
CA GLU A 99 4.09 14.50 -7.41
C GLU A 99 3.97 13.01 -7.72
N LEU A 100 4.50 12.15 -6.85
CA LEU A 100 4.37 10.69 -6.94
C LEU A 100 2.90 10.26 -6.93
N ALA A 101 2.10 10.81 -6.01
CA ALA A 101 0.68 10.51 -5.95
C ALA A 101 -0.07 10.99 -7.22
N GLU A 102 0.24 12.19 -7.71
CA GLU A 102 -0.33 12.74 -8.93
C GLU A 102 0.03 11.89 -10.16
N GLN A 103 1.25 11.33 -10.24
CA GLN A 103 1.65 10.38 -11.28
C GLN A 103 0.81 9.09 -11.23
N ASN A 104 0.60 8.53 -10.03
CA ASN A 104 -0.17 7.30 -9.86
C ASN A 104 -1.63 7.50 -10.28
N LEU A 105 -2.22 8.61 -9.84
CA LEU A 105 -3.56 9.03 -10.24
C LEU A 105 -3.65 9.21 -11.76
N ALA A 106 -2.74 9.98 -12.36
CA ALA A 106 -2.77 10.26 -13.79
C ALA A 106 -2.65 8.99 -14.64
N LYS A 107 -1.76 8.06 -14.28
CA LYS A 107 -1.55 6.80 -15.00
C LYS A 107 -2.74 5.86 -14.87
N ALA A 108 -3.33 5.74 -13.68
CA ALA A 108 -4.52 4.94 -13.49
C ALA A 108 -5.71 5.49 -14.27
N HIS A 109 -5.92 6.81 -14.28
CA HIS A 109 -6.97 7.44 -15.07
C HIS A 109 -6.71 7.36 -16.59
N TYR A 110 -5.45 7.43 -17.03
CA TYR A 110 -5.06 7.18 -18.42
C TYR A 110 -5.48 5.78 -18.88
N LEU A 111 -5.16 4.75 -18.08
CA LEU A 111 -5.55 3.37 -18.43
C LEU A 111 -7.07 3.19 -18.31
N ALA A 112 -7.70 3.69 -17.25
CA ALA A 112 -9.12 3.55 -17.00
C ALA A 112 -9.99 4.22 -18.09
N GLY A 113 -9.52 5.31 -18.71
CA GLY A 113 -10.21 5.97 -19.82
C GLY A 113 -10.26 5.15 -21.11
N ARG A 114 -9.49 4.06 -21.20
CA ARG A 114 -9.43 3.15 -22.36
C ARG A 114 -10.12 1.81 -22.12
N LEU A 115 -10.61 1.58 -20.90
CA LEU A 115 -11.19 0.32 -20.47
C LEU A 115 -12.66 0.52 -20.05
N PRO A 116 -13.52 -0.49 -20.22
CA PRO A 116 -14.90 -0.41 -19.77
C PRO A 116 -14.98 -0.51 -18.24
N ARG A 117 -14.92 0.63 -17.56
CA ARG A 117 -14.97 0.72 -16.09
C ARG A 117 -16.24 0.10 -15.53
N ARG A 118 -16.10 -0.70 -14.48
CA ARG A 118 -17.25 -1.32 -13.77
C ARG A 118 -17.97 -0.36 -12.83
N PHE A 119 -17.23 0.59 -12.24
CA PHE A 119 -17.72 1.56 -11.25
C PHE A 119 -17.39 3.00 -11.63
N SER A 120 -18.29 3.92 -11.32
CA SER A 120 -18.16 5.36 -11.60
C SER A 120 -17.56 6.19 -10.45
N GLY A 121 -17.43 5.61 -9.26
CA GLY A 121 -16.90 6.29 -8.09
C GLY A 121 -15.46 6.80 -8.27
N PRO A 122 -15.01 7.73 -7.40
CA PRO A 122 -13.64 8.20 -7.40
C PRO A 122 -12.69 7.06 -7.03
N PHE A 123 -11.50 7.06 -7.62
CA PHE A 123 -10.45 6.09 -7.34
C PHE A 123 -9.08 6.75 -7.50
N PHE A 124 -8.09 6.17 -6.82
CA PHE A 124 -6.71 6.65 -6.87
C PHE A 124 -5.94 5.93 -7.99
N ASN A 125 -5.26 4.84 -7.66
CA ASN A 125 -4.39 4.09 -8.56
C ASN A 125 -4.97 2.71 -8.95
N GLU A 126 -6.08 2.31 -8.34
CA GLU A 126 -6.75 1.03 -8.56
C GLU A 126 -8.17 1.23 -9.05
N PHE A 127 -8.60 0.42 -10.02
CA PHE A 127 -9.97 0.44 -10.53
C PHE A 127 -10.37 -0.90 -11.11
N VAL A 128 -11.68 -1.12 -11.24
CA VAL A 128 -12.24 -2.35 -11.81
C VAL A 128 -12.70 -2.11 -13.23
N ALA A 129 -12.28 -2.99 -14.14
CA ALA A 129 -12.68 -3.00 -15.55
C ALA A 129 -13.38 -4.31 -15.90
N ARG A 130 -14.41 -4.22 -16.75
CA ARG A 130 -15.12 -5.38 -17.30
C ARG A 130 -14.34 -5.99 -18.46
N ALA A 131 -14.21 -7.31 -18.47
CA ALA A 131 -13.64 -8.08 -19.55
C ALA A 131 -14.72 -8.28 -20.64
N ALA A 132 -14.94 -7.27 -21.48
CA ALA A 132 -16.09 -7.25 -22.40
C ALA A 132 -15.94 -8.22 -23.59
N ALA A 133 -14.73 -8.42 -24.09
CA ALA A 133 -14.47 -9.21 -25.29
C ALA A 133 -13.93 -10.63 -25.02
N ARG A 134 -13.41 -10.88 -23.81
CA ARG A 134 -12.66 -12.09 -23.42
C ARG A 134 -12.87 -12.37 -21.95
N SER A 135 -12.63 -13.59 -21.48
CA SER A 135 -12.63 -13.84 -20.03
C SER A 135 -11.43 -13.17 -19.33
N PRO A 136 -11.54 -12.84 -18.03
CA PRO A 136 -10.41 -12.36 -17.24
C PRO A 136 -9.15 -13.23 -17.36
N GLU A 137 -9.31 -14.55 -17.40
CA GLU A 137 -8.21 -15.52 -17.52
C GLU A 137 -7.53 -15.44 -18.89
N GLU A 138 -8.30 -15.30 -19.97
CA GLU A 138 -7.74 -15.14 -21.31
C GLU A 138 -6.98 -13.82 -21.44
N ILE A 139 -7.52 -12.73 -20.89
CA ILE A 139 -6.82 -11.44 -20.85
C ILE A 139 -5.47 -11.61 -20.14
N ASN A 140 -5.46 -12.18 -18.94
CA ASN A 140 -4.23 -12.39 -18.18
C ASN A 140 -3.23 -13.28 -18.92
N ARG A 141 -3.68 -14.35 -19.60
CA ARG A 141 -2.82 -15.21 -20.41
C ARG A 141 -2.15 -14.44 -21.56
N ARG A 142 -2.90 -13.63 -22.30
CA ARG A 142 -2.37 -12.81 -23.41
C ARG A 142 -1.43 -11.69 -22.91
N LEU A 143 -1.72 -11.08 -21.77
CA LEU A 143 -0.81 -10.12 -21.16
C LEU A 143 0.50 -10.79 -20.73
N LEU A 144 0.43 -12.02 -20.21
CA LEU A 144 1.62 -12.77 -19.81
C LEU A 144 2.52 -13.11 -21.00
N GLU A 145 1.96 -13.43 -22.17
CA GLU A 145 2.71 -13.59 -23.43
C GLU A 145 3.51 -12.32 -23.80
N ARG A 146 2.99 -11.14 -23.44
CA ARG A 146 3.65 -9.83 -23.59
C ARG A 146 4.53 -9.45 -22.38
N ARG A 147 4.78 -10.39 -21.45
CA ARG A 147 5.52 -10.18 -20.18
C ARG A 147 4.89 -9.11 -19.27
N ILE A 148 3.57 -8.99 -19.30
CA ILE A 148 2.79 -8.09 -18.43
C ILE A 148 1.98 -8.94 -17.46
N LEU A 149 2.15 -8.69 -16.16
CA LEU A 149 1.24 -9.23 -15.15
C LEU A 149 -0.09 -8.46 -15.23
N GLY A 150 -1.16 -9.17 -15.55
CA GLY A 150 -2.50 -8.60 -15.65
C GLY A 150 -3.16 -8.32 -14.30
N GLY A 151 -4.44 -7.97 -14.33
CA GLY A 151 -5.22 -7.65 -13.13
C GLY A 151 -5.62 -8.88 -12.32
N LEU A 152 -6.13 -8.65 -11.11
CA LEU A 152 -6.71 -9.70 -10.26
C LEU A 152 -8.13 -10.05 -10.75
N PRO A 153 -8.40 -11.30 -11.20
CA PRO A 153 -9.75 -11.73 -11.54
C PRO A 153 -10.64 -11.74 -10.28
N LEU A 154 -11.76 -11.02 -10.33
CA LEU A 154 -12.61 -10.85 -9.15
C LEU A 154 -13.61 -11.98 -8.93
N GLY A 155 -13.91 -12.77 -9.97
CA GLY A 155 -14.91 -13.85 -9.92
C GLY A 155 -14.70 -14.89 -8.82
N ARG A 156 -13.44 -15.14 -8.43
CA ARG A 156 -13.12 -16.07 -7.33
C ARG A 156 -13.62 -15.58 -5.96
N TYR A 157 -13.68 -14.27 -5.77
CA TYR A 157 -14.04 -13.64 -4.49
C TYR A 157 -15.47 -13.10 -4.51
N TYR A 158 -15.93 -12.65 -5.68
CA TYR A 158 -17.21 -12.00 -5.90
C TYR A 158 -17.84 -12.56 -7.19
N PRO A 159 -18.74 -13.56 -7.11
CA PRO A 159 -19.37 -14.17 -8.28
C PRO A 159 -20.08 -13.15 -9.20
N GLU A 160 -20.63 -12.08 -8.65
CA GLU A 160 -21.27 -10.97 -9.38
C GLU A 160 -20.29 -10.10 -10.18
N LEU A 161 -18.98 -10.30 -9.98
CA LEU A 161 -17.88 -9.66 -10.71
C LEU A 161 -17.04 -10.70 -11.48
N ALA A 162 -17.65 -11.83 -11.87
CA ALA A 162 -16.98 -12.91 -12.59
C ALA A 162 -16.31 -12.48 -13.90
N ASP A 163 -16.83 -11.45 -14.55
CA ASP A 163 -16.29 -10.88 -15.79
C ASP A 163 -15.43 -9.62 -15.55
N CYS A 164 -14.91 -9.42 -14.34
CA CYS A 164 -14.17 -8.22 -13.98
C CYS A 164 -12.74 -8.50 -13.50
N LEU A 165 -11.85 -7.56 -13.80
CA LEU A 165 -10.46 -7.51 -13.33
C LEU A 165 -10.26 -6.26 -12.48
N LEU A 166 -9.62 -6.40 -11.31
CA LEU A 166 -9.06 -5.28 -10.56
C LEU A 166 -7.66 -4.98 -11.11
N LEU A 167 -7.45 -3.75 -11.56
CA LEU A 167 -6.20 -3.28 -12.15
C LEU A 167 -5.59 -2.19 -11.26
N CYS A 168 -4.26 -2.14 -11.23
CA CYS A 168 -3.49 -1.10 -10.54
C CYS A 168 -2.47 -0.52 -11.51
N ALA A 169 -2.39 0.82 -11.56
CA ALA A 169 -1.33 1.51 -12.31
C ALA A 169 -0.62 2.49 -11.40
N THR A 170 0.72 2.42 -11.38
CA THR A 170 1.57 3.22 -10.49
C THR A 170 2.58 4.03 -11.30
N GLU A 171 3.47 4.75 -10.62
CA GLU A 171 4.56 5.52 -11.22
C GLU A 171 5.50 4.63 -12.04
N MET A 172 5.53 3.33 -11.76
CA MET A 172 6.33 2.35 -12.49
C MET A 172 5.62 1.82 -13.74
N SER A 173 4.32 2.06 -13.90
CA SER A 173 3.56 1.69 -15.09
C SER A 173 4.00 2.55 -16.28
N ARG A 174 4.53 1.90 -17.32
CA ARG A 174 4.93 2.55 -18.57
C ARG A 174 3.73 2.67 -19.51
N GLN A 175 3.64 3.77 -20.25
CA GLN A 175 2.56 4.02 -21.19
C GLN A 175 2.39 2.88 -22.20
N GLN A 176 3.50 2.40 -22.79
CA GLN A 176 3.50 1.26 -23.70
C GLN A 176 2.85 -0.02 -23.12
N HIS A 177 3.01 -0.28 -21.82
CA HIS A 177 2.38 -1.44 -21.19
C HIS A 177 0.89 -1.20 -20.97
N MET A 178 0.50 0.02 -20.59
CA MET A 178 -0.90 0.40 -20.45
C MET A 178 -1.66 0.35 -21.78
N ASP A 179 -1.02 0.77 -22.87
CA ASP A 179 -1.60 0.69 -24.21
C ASP A 179 -1.75 -0.78 -24.64
N ALA A 180 -0.74 -1.63 -24.40
CA ALA A 180 -0.85 -3.07 -24.62
C ALA A 180 -1.98 -3.72 -23.79
N VAL A 181 -2.19 -3.28 -22.55
CA VAL A 181 -3.33 -3.73 -21.72
C VAL A 181 -4.65 -3.36 -22.39
N ALA A 182 -4.80 -2.11 -22.85
CA ALA A 182 -6.01 -1.66 -23.53
C ALA A 182 -6.28 -2.44 -24.83
N GLU A 183 -5.25 -2.74 -25.63
CA GLU A 183 -5.37 -3.56 -26.83
C GLU A 183 -5.93 -4.95 -26.52
N VAL A 184 -5.33 -5.66 -25.55
CA VAL A 184 -5.77 -7.01 -25.16
C VAL A 184 -7.21 -7.01 -24.64
N PHE A 185 -7.62 -5.97 -23.89
CA PHE A 185 -9.01 -5.82 -23.45
C PHE A 185 -9.98 -5.57 -24.61
N SER A 186 -9.55 -4.85 -25.64
CA SER A 186 -10.40 -4.45 -26.77
C SER A 186 -10.67 -5.55 -27.80
N GLY A 187 -10.08 -6.74 -27.64
CA GLY A 187 -10.21 -7.81 -28.64
C GLY A 187 -9.12 -7.78 -29.72
N ARG A 188 -8.23 -6.78 -29.71
CA ARG A 188 -7.12 -6.66 -30.67
C ARG A 188 -5.88 -7.43 -30.22
#